data_AF-A0A3B8UGX3-F1
#
_entry.id   AF-A0A3B8UGX3-F1
#
_cell.length_a   1.000
_cell.length_b   1.000
_cell.length_c   1.000
_cell.angle_alpha   90.00
_cell.angle_beta   90.00
_cell.angle_gamma   90.00
#
_symmetry.space_group_name_H-M   'P 1'
#
loop_
_entity.id
_entity.type
_entity.pdbx_description
1 polymer ?
#
loop_
_entity_poly.entity_id
_entity_poly.type
_entity_poly.pdbx_seq_one_letter_code
_entity_poly.pdbx_strand_id
1 'polypeptide(L)'
;MSALPSNAVPFAFDTEFGADGAVLRASTWQPTKRSFAPAEVEALVAQARLEARQQAQNEVEALRAEALSIVAQTVSQAATA
;
A
#
# COMPACT_ATOMS: atom_id res chain seq x y z
N MET A 1 20.16 -13.49 38.70
CA MET A 1 20.89 -13.27 37.43
C MET A 1 20.67 -14.49 36.57
N SER A 2 19.82 -14.40 35.54
CA SER A 2 19.50 -15.55 34.68
C SER A 2 20.67 -15.82 33.74
N ALA A 3 21.25 -17.02 33.78
CA ALA A 3 22.34 -17.40 32.89
C ALA A 3 21.79 -17.54 31.46
N LEU A 4 22.44 -16.90 30.50
CA LEU A 4 22.12 -17.08 29.09
C LEU A 4 22.46 -18.53 28.68
N PRO A 5 21.60 -19.20 27.87
CA PRO A 5 21.86 -20.56 27.43
C PRO A 5 23.17 -20.60 26.63
N SER A 6 23.89 -21.73 26.69
CA SER A 6 25.22 -21.91 26.07
C SER A 6 25.25 -21.67 24.55
N ASN A 7 24.08 -21.64 23.91
CA ASN A 7 23.89 -21.41 22.47
C ASN A 7 23.28 -20.03 22.17
N ALA A 8 23.24 -19.11 23.15
CA ALA A 8 22.77 -17.75 22.92
C ALA A 8 23.76 -17.02 22.01
N VAL A 9 23.31 -16.68 20.80
CA VAL A 9 24.01 -15.78 19.90
C VAL A 9 23.61 -14.35 20.27
N PRO A 10 24.55 -13.41 20.46
CA PRO A 10 24.21 -12.01 20.68
C PRO A 10 23.40 -11.45 19.51
N PHE A 11 22.39 -10.62 19.81
CA PHE A 11 21.74 -9.81 18.79
C PHE A 11 22.78 -8.85 18.18
N ALA A 12 22.92 -8.87 16.86
CA ALA A 12 23.83 -8.00 16.13
C ALA A 12 23.06 -7.27 15.02
N PHE A 13 23.39 -6.01 14.80
CA PHE A 13 22.83 -5.23 13.70
C PHE A 13 23.52 -5.62 12.38
N ASP A 14 22.74 -5.72 11.32
CA ASP A 14 23.26 -6.00 9.97
C ASP A 14 24.15 -4.86 9.45
N THR A 15 23.90 -3.61 9.90
CA THR A 15 24.75 -2.45 9.62
C THR A 15 25.04 -1.69 10.90
N GLU A 16 26.31 -1.37 11.15
CA GLU A 16 26.78 -0.66 12.33
C GLU A 16 27.32 0.72 11.94
N PHE A 17 26.94 1.75 12.70
CA PHE A 17 27.37 3.13 12.50
C PHE A 17 28.16 3.64 13.71
N GLY A 18 29.21 4.43 13.45
CA GLY A 18 29.98 5.14 14.45
C GLY A 18 29.24 6.34 15.01
N ALA A 19 29.76 6.91 16.09
CA ALA A 19 29.20 8.11 16.72
C ALA A 19 29.24 9.36 15.82
N ASP A 20 30.10 9.34 14.81
CA ASP A 20 30.23 10.33 13.74
C ASP A 20 29.28 10.04 12.55
N GLY A 21 28.50 8.96 12.61
CA GLY A 21 27.62 8.50 11.55
C GLY A 21 28.31 7.73 10.43
N ALA A 22 29.62 7.44 10.55
CA ALA A 22 30.32 6.63 9.56
C ALA A 22 29.89 5.16 9.64
N VAL A 23 29.79 4.48 8.49
CA VAL A 23 29.50 3.04 8.46
C VAL A 23 30.73 2.27 8.94
N LEU A 24 30.63 1.60 10.09
CA LEU A 24 31.68 0.74 10.64
C LEU A 24 31.59 -0.68 10.08
N ARG A 25 30.37 -1.16 9.85
CA ARG A 25 30.10 -2.47 9.27
C ARG A 25 28.91 -2.37 8.34
N ALA A 26 29.09 -2.66 7.06
CA ALA A 26 28.01 -2.67 6.09
C ALA A 26 27.36 -4.05 6.03
N SER A 27 26.03 -4.09 5.90
CA SER A 27 25.32 -5.33 5.61
C SER A 27 25.73 -5.88 4.24
N THR A 28 25.91 -7.20 4.16
CA THR A 28 26.05 -7.90 2.87
C THR A 28 24.70 -8.15 2.21
N TRP A 29 23.60 -7.90 2.91
CA TRP A 29 22.25 -8.02 2.36
C TRP A 29 22.00 -6.84 1.43
N GLN A 30 21.93 -7.14 0.13
CA GLN A 30 21.44 -6.20 -0.86
C GLN A 30 19.97 -6.54 -1.13
N PRO A 31 19.02 -5.65 -0.83
CA PRO A 31 17.65 -5.86 -1.27
C PRO A 31 17.68 -5.99 -2.78
N THR A 32 17.00 -7.01 -3.31
CA THR A 32 16.84 -7.17 -4.75
C THR A 32 16.17 -5.92 -5.29
N LYS A 33 16.97 -5.02 -5.86
CA LYS A 33 16.46 -3.80 -6.48
C LYS A 33 15.73 -4.27 -7.73
N ARG A 34 14.41 -4.45 -7.61
CA ARG A 34 13.56 -4.74 -8.77
C ARG A 34 13.62 -3.50 -9.65
N SER A 35 14.53 -3.55 -10.62
CA SER A 35 14.73 -2.50 -11.60
C SER A 35 13.71 -2.75 -12.68
N PHE A 36 12.76 -1.84 -12.83
CA PHE A 36 11.79 -1.90 -13.91
C PHE A 36 12.45 -1.35 -15.17
N ALA A 37 12.35 -2.11 -16.27
CA ALA A 37 12.65 -1.56 -17.58
C ALA A 37 11.67 -0.42 -17.90
N PRO A 38 12.08 0.59 -18.70
CA PRO A 38 11.18 1.69 -19.08
C PRO A 38 9.83 1.20 -19.63
N ALA A 39 9.83 0.16 -20.45
CA ALA A 39 8.61 -0.44 -21.00
C ALA A 39 7.68 -1.06 -19.93
N GLU A 40 8.25 -1.64 -18.86
CA GLU A 40 7.46 -2.17 -17.75
C GLU A 40 6.81 -1.03 -16.96
N VAL A 41 7.53 0.07 -16.75
CA VAL A 41 6.97 1.27 -16.10
C VAL A 41 5.82 1.83 -16.93
N GLU A 42 5.98 1.94 -18.24
CA GLU A 42 4.92 2.41 -19.14
C GLU A 42 3.68 1.52 -19.08
N ALA A 43 3.86 0.19 -19.10
CA ALA A 43 2.77 -0.77 -18.98
C ALA A 43 2.03 -0.62 -17.64
N LEU A 44 2.76 -0.51 -16.53
CA LEU A 44 2.17 -0.32 -15.19
C LEU A 44 1.42 1.00 -15.09
N VAL A 45 1.96 2.09 -15.66
CA VAL A 45 1.29 3.39 -15.67
C VAL A 45 0.02 3.36 -16.53
N ALA A 46 0.06 2.69 -17.68
CA ALA A 46 -1.11 2.53 -18.54
C ALA A 46 -2.22 1.73 -17.82
N GLN A 47 -1.84 0.64 -17.14
CA GLN A 47 -2.75 -0.15 -16.31
C GLN A 47 -3.36 0.67 -15.18
N ALA A 48 -2.53 1.37 -14.39
CA ALA A 48 -3.00 2.19 -13.28
C ALA A 48 -3.99 3.29 -13.74
N ARG A 49 -3.77 3.88 -14.92
CA ARG A 49 -4.71 4.86 -15.49
C ARG A 49 -6.05 4.24 -15.87
N LEU A 50 -6.05 3.01 -16.39
CA LEU A 50 -7.28 2.30 -16.71
C LEU A 50 -8.06 1.97 -15.43
N GLU A 51 -7.37 1.42 -14.43
CA GLU A 51 -7.96 1.09 -13.12
C GLU A 51 -8.55 2.33 -12.44
N ALA A 52 -7.82 3.45 -12.43
CA ALA A 52 -8.31 4.71 -11.85
C ALA A 52 -9.56 5.23 -12.54
N ARG A 53 -9.66 5.11 -13.88
CA ARG A 53 -10.87 5.49 -14.61
C ARG A 53 -12.04 4.59 -14.27
N GLN A 54 -11.82 3.28 -14.21
CA GLN A 54 -12.87 2.33 -13.85
C GLN A 54 -13.36 2.60 -12.42
N GLN A 55 -12.46 2.86 -11.48
CA GLN A 55 -12.83 3.21 -10.12
C GLN A 55 -13.69 4.49 -10.07
N ALA A 56 -13.29 5.55 -10.78
CA ALA A 56 -14.07 6.77 -10.86
C ALA A 56 -15.47 6.56 -11.45
N GLN A 57 -15.60 5.69 -12.46
CA GLN A 57 -16.90 5.33 -13.02
C GLN A 57 -17.77 4.57 -12.01
N ASN A 58 -17.20 3.59 -11.31
CA ASN A 58 -17.90 2.84 -10.28
C ASN A 58 -18.39 3.75 -9.15
N GLU A 59 -17.59 4.74 -8.74
CA GLU A 59 -17.97 5.73 -7.71
C GLU A 59 -19.16 6.58 -8.19
N VAL A 60 -19.16 7.04 -9.44
CA VAL A 60 -20.29 7.79 -10.01
C VAL A 60 -21.55 6.93 -10.08
N GLU A 61 -21.43 5.65 -10.46
CA GLU A 61 -22.56 4.73 -10.49
C GLU A 61 -23.14 4.46 -9.11
N ALA A 62 -22.29 4.29 -8.09
CA ALA A 62 -22.72 4.13 -6.71
C ALA A 62 -23.51 5.36 -6.21
N LEU A 63 -22.99 6.57 -6.44
CA LEU A 63 -23.67 7.81 -6.08
C LEU A 63 -25.02 7.97 -6.79
N ARG A 64 -25.11 7.57 -8.07
CA ARG A 64 -26.37 7.60 -8.82
C ARG A 64 -27.39 6.60 -8.27
N ALA A 65 -26.96 5.39 -7.93
CA ALA A 65 -27.82 4.38 -7.33
C ALA A 65 -28.36 4.83 -5.97
N GLU A 66 -27.51 5.42 -5.14
CA GLU A 66 -27.91 6.00 -3.85
C GLU A 66 -28.94 7.12 -4.03
N ALA A 67 -28.67 8.09 -4.91
CA ALA A 67 -29.60 9.18 -5.19
C ALA A 67 -30.95 8.68 -5.70
N LEU A 68 -30.97 7.68 -6.60
CA LEU A 68 -32.20 7.07 -7.09
C LEU A 68 -32.98 6.34 -5.99
N SER A 69 -32.27 5.66 -5.08
CA SER A 69 -32.89 5.01 -3.91
C SER A 69 -33.57 6.04 -3.00
N ILE A 70 -32.90 7.16 -2.72
CA ILE A 70 -33.46 8.26 -1.92
C ILE A 70 -34.72 8.81 -2.59
N VAL A 71 -34.67 9.09 -3.89
CA VAL A 71 -35.84 9.60 -4.64
C VAL A 71 -37.00 8.62 -4.57
N ALA A 72 -36.76 7.32 -4.79
CA ALA A 72 -37.80 6.31 -4.71
C ALA A 72 -38.44 6.23 -3.31
N GLN A 73 -37.62 6.30 -2.26
CA GLN A 73 -38.10 6.33 -0.87
C GLN A 73 -38.95 7.57 -0.58
N THR A 74 -38.49 8.76 -0.99
CA THR A 74 -39.24 10.01 -0.80
C THR A 74 -40.56 10.01 -1.55
N VAL A 75 -40.59 9.53 -2.80
CA VAL A 75 -41.82 9.40 -3.59
C VAL A 75 -42.79 8.40 -2.94
N SER A 76 -42.28 7.25 -2.48
CA SER A 76 -43.11 6.27 -1.78
C SER A 76 -43.72 6.85 -0.52
N GLN A 77 -42.95 7.59 0.28
CA GLN A 77 -43.44 8.24 1.50
C GLN A 77 -44.54 9.26 1.18
N ALA A 78 -44.33 10.10 0.15
CA ALA A 78 -45.32 11.09 -0.29
C ALA A 78 -46.60 10.47 -0.86
N ALA A 79 -46.52 9.31 -1.50
CA ALA A 79 -47.68 8.61 -2.06
C ALA A 79 -48.54 7.92 -0.98
N THR A 80 -47.97 7.64 0.20
CA THR A 80 -48.65 6.99 1.33
C THR A 80 -49.06 7.96 2.45
N ALA A 81 -48.71 9.24 2.34
CA ALA A 81 -49.09 10.31 3.26
C ALA A 81 -50.41 10.97 2.80
#